data_AF-A0A1R4L8P4-F1
#
_entry.id   AF-A0A1R4L8P4-F1
#
_cell.length_a   1.000
_cell.length_b   1.000
_cell.length_c   1.000
_cell.angle_alpha   90.00
_cell.angle_beta   90.00
_cell.angle_gamma   90.00
#
_symmetry.space_group_name_H-M   'P 1'
#
loop_
_entity.id
_entity.type
_entity.pdbx_description
1 polymer ?
#
loop_
_entity_poly.entity_id
_entity_poly.type
_entity_poly.pdbx_seq_one_letter_code
_entity_poly.pdbx_strand_id
1 'polypeptide(L)'
;MIQSKISADILTESNHLRSSFSTASHSAAPTLPERPDQIPNVRFEYHLEIACSDESRRAMIRYGFALKGQEVELTTSPQNQYSTEYGTRYTYYTAYNDPKRIMAFNDLSPLGISVPHPIQVKPIGSGFVREAFIPVQPAIQVGDHLGLPTEGYIYHFHQARLVQEYHLMPGGSGSFYATLSRHEKLNQARGCPCAHDALLVFWKIGCRDVHNQHLLYLKKPITRAQLDALNETWLDKHAVRLDLQALLDITREPVVLRPLEPYVRNEQKNADDTLHTVQRIPGTNHRESWLEIAVRYGLSAKELLDLNPQYHADPMALKIGDVLTVQSQKADSLKKNPVGLPTKAPQTYNHPLNSYYTHQDTYLAGTSMKAINSRSLIRKDIPVVRLNTLS
;
A
#
# COMPACT_ATOMS: atom_id res chain seq x y z
N MET A 1 42.86 -12.48 16.36
CA MET A 1 42.69 -11.40 17.37
C MET A 1 41.97 -10.14 16.85
N ILE A 2 41.31 -10.15 15.69
CA ILE A 2 40.57 -8.98 15.16
C ILE A 2 39.04 -9.24 15.07
N GLN A 3 38.60 -10.50 15.21
CA GLN A 3 37.17 -10.86 15.18
C GLN A 3 36.43 -10.75 16.52
N SER A 4 37.10 -10.45 17.64
CA SER A 4 36.44 -10.30 18.95
C SER A 4 36.18 -8.85 19.38
N LYS A 5 36.61 -7.85 18.58
CA LYS A 5 36.37 -6.42 18.87
C LYS A 5 35.14 -5.83 18.19
N ILE A 6 34.68 -6.39 17.08
CA ILE A 6 33.52 -5.84 16.32
C ILE A 6 32.18 -6.25 16.95
N SER A 7 32.13 -7.39 17.67
CA SER A 7 30.91 -7.81 18.38
C SER A 7 30.65 -7.04 19.68
N ALA A 8 31.62 -6.29 20.20
CA ALA A 8 31.44 -5.49 21.41
C ALA A 8 30.73 -4.16 21.13
N ASP A 9 31.03 -3.51 20.01
CA ASP A 9 30.49 -2.19 19.66
C ASP A 9 28.99 -2.22 19.24
N ILE A 10 28.54 -3.34 18.65
CA ILE A 10 27.13 -3.50 18.23
C ILE A 10 26.22 -3.87 19.42
N LEU A 11 26.78 -4.52 20.46
CA LEU A 11 26.07 -4.80 21.71
C LEU A 11 26.07 -3.61 22.68
N THR A 12 27.01 -2.67 22.56
CA THR A 12 27.02 -1.44 23.38
C THR A 12 25.97 -0.44 22.91
N GLU A 13 25.73 -0.28 21.60
CA GLU A 13 24.63 0.58 21.10
C GLU A 13 23.22 0.05 21.47
N SER A 14 23.07 -1.27 21.63
CA SER A 14 21.80 -1.88 22.06
C SER A 14 21.61 -1.83 23.59
N ASN A 15 22.68 -1.78 24.38
CA ASN A 15 22.61 -1.72 25.84
C ASN A 15 22.48 -0.30 26.39
N HIS A 16 22.91 0.74 25.66
CA HIS A 16 22.66 2.13 26.05
C HIS A 16 21.17 2.53 26.01
N LEU A 17 20.32 1.74 25.34
CA LEU A 17 18.86 1.91 25.35
C LEU A 17 18.15 1.11 26.45
N ARG A 18 18.85 0.24 27.21
CA ARG A 18 18.24 -0.64 28.23
C ARG A 18 18.63 -0.36 29.68
N SER A 19 19.66 0.44 29.99
CA SER A 19 20.20 0.52 31.36
C SER A 19 19.90 1.81 32.16
N SER A 20 18.88 2.59 31.81
CA SER A 20 18.50 3.80 32.55
C SER A 20 17.42 3.57 33.62
N PHE A 21 17.42 2.41 34.29
CA PHE A 21 16.63 2.18 35.51
C PHE A 21 17.49 1.56 36.62
N SER A 22 17.93 2.44 37.53
CA SER A 22 18.29 2.27 38.94
C SER A 22 19.21 1.10 39.38
N THR A 23 20.44 1.45 39.79
CA THR A 23 20.90 1.38 41.19
C THR A 23 22.16 2.22 41.35
N ALA A 24 22.24 2.97 42.45
CA ALA A 24 23.22 4.03 42.67
C ALA A 24 24.62 3.51 43.04
N SER A 25 25.65 4.04 42.38
CA SER A 25 26.95 4.35 42.97
C SER A 25 27.63 5.45 42.13
N HIS A 26 28.12 6.48 42.81
CA HIS A 26 28.38 7.81 42.27
C HIS A 26 29.45 7.86 41.16
N SER A 27 29.03 8.35 39.99
CA SER A 27 29.85 9.09 39.04
C SER A 27 28.99 10.23 38.49
N ALA A 28 29.52 11.44 38.45
CA ALA A 28 28.77 12.69 38.34
C ALA A 28 27.75 12.70 37.20
N ALA A 29 26.51 13.06 37.53
CA ALA A 29 25.42 13.15 36.57
C ALA A 29 25.68 14.28 35.55
N PRO A 30 25.38 14.11 34.25
CA PRO A 30 25.11 15.25 33.40
C PRO A 30 23.78 15.86 33.87
N THR A 31 23.89 17.01 34.52
CA THR A 31 22.76 17.79 35.03
C THR A 31 21.85 18.16 33.85
N LEU A 32 20.57 17.79 33.92
CA LEU A 32 19.53 18.44 33.12
C LEU A 32 19.56 19.95 33.43
N PRO A 33 19.36 20.83 32.45
CA PRO A 33 19.12 22.23 32.76
C PRO A 33 17.86 22.40 33.62
N GLU A 34 18.05 22.89 34.84
CA GLU A 34 17.05 23.08 35.89
C GLU A 34 16.05 24.24 35.66
N ARG A 35 15.87 24.74 34.42
CA ARG A 35 14.97 25.89 34.16
C ARG A 35 14.07 25.72 32.94
N PRO A 36 12.74 25.87 33.08
CA PRO A 36 11.78 25.91 31.96
C PRO A 36 12.03 27.03 30.93
N ASP A 37 12.88 28.01 31.26
CA ASP A 37 13.21 29.17 30.41
C ASP A 37 14.34 28.90 29.40
N GLN A 38 14.89 27.68 29.34
CA GLN A 38 16.05 27.30 28.52
C GLN A 38 15.71 26.52 27.25
N ILE A 39 14.54 26.74 26.66
CA ILE A 39 14.34 26.35 25.25
C ILE A 39 15.08 27.39 24.40
N PRO A 40 16.14 27.03 23.66
CA PRO A 40 16.78 28.00 22.77
C PRO A 40 15.75 28.43 21.72
N ASN A 41 15.53 29.75 21.61
CA ASN A 41 14.59 30.34 20.66
C ASN A 41 14.85 29.76 19.26
N VAL A 42 13.84 29.11 18.65
CA VAL A 42 13.98 28.51 17.33
C VAL A 42 14.31 29.59 16.30
N ARG A 43 15.39 29.39 15.55
CA ARG A 43 15.94 30.40 14.63
C ARG A 43 16.08 29.88 13.22
N PHE A 44 16.00 28.56 13.04
CA PHE A 44 16.25 27.90 11.78
C PHE A 44 15.10 26.98 11.38
N GLU A 45 15.02 26.72 10.09
CA GLU A 45 14.02 25.85 9.48
C GLU A 45 14.63 24.78 8.57
N TYR A 46 13.94 23.65 8.55
CA TYR A 46 14.17 22.54 7.65
C TYR A 46 12.84 22.14 7.01
N HIS A 47 12.84 22.02 5.68
CA HIS A 47 11.65 21.70 4.91
C HIS A 47 11.80 20.34 4.24
N LEU A 48 10.80 19.51 4.47
CA LEU A 48 10.57 18.23 3.82
C LEU A 48 9.32 18.36 2.96
N GLU A 49 9.36 17.97 1.70
CA GLU A 49 8.19 17.92 0.83
C GLU A 49 7.85 16.47 0.46
N ILE A 50 6.57 16.12 0.46
CA ILE A 50 6.09 14.83 -0.04
C ILE A 50 5.04 15.15 -1.10
N ALA A 51 5.23 14.62 -2.31
CA ALA A 51 4.39 14.90 -3.49
C ALA A 51 3.03 14.16 -3.43
N CYS A 52 2.31 14.32 -2.33
CA CYS A 52 0.89 14.01 -2.17
C CYS A 52 0.30 14.84 -1.02
N SER A 53 -1.03 14.79 -0.88
CA SER A 53 -1.71 15.32 0.29
C SER A 53 -1.33 14.53 1.56
N ASP A 54 -1.32 15.23 2.70
CA ASP A 54 -1.05 14.61 3.99
C ASP A 54 -2.08 13.52 4.35
N GLU A 55 -3.33 13.62 3.86
CA GLU A 55 -4.34 12.56 3.98
C GLU A 55 -3.88 11.29 3.26
N SER A 56 -3.52 11.39 1.98
CA SER A 56 -3.04 10.26 1.18
C SER A 56 -1.76 9.67 1.74
N ARG A 57 -0.81 10.51 2.18
CA ARG A 57 0.40 10.09 2.87
C ARG A 57 0.05 9.25 4.10
N ARG A 58 -0.75 9.78 5.03
CA ARG A 58 -1.15 9.06 6.24
C ARG A 58 -1.93 7.79 5.94
N ALA A 59 -2.65 7.73 4.83
CA ALA A 59 -3.44 6.57 4.44
C ALA A 59 -2.60 5.44 3.82
N MET A 60 -1.53 5.76 3.08
CA MET A 60 -0.74 4.76 2.33
C MET A 60 0.64 4.47 2.94
N ILE A 61 1.20 5.42 3.69
CA ILE A 61 2.55 5.38 4.25
C ILE A 61 2.46 5.56 5.76
N ARG A 62 3.21 4.75 6.51
CA ARG A 62 3.17 4.72 7.99
C ARG A 62 4.50 5.07 8.65
N TYR A 63 5.44 5.66 7.90
CA TYR A 63 6.70 6.16 8.46
C TYR A 63 6.51 7.45 9.24
N GLY A 64 7.31 7.60 10.30
CA GLY A 64 7.61 8.88 10.91
C GLY A 64 8.82 9.53 10.27
N PHE A 65 8.93 10.85 10.41
CA PHE A 65 10.08 11.62 9.97
C PHE A 65 10.58 12.50 11.10
N ALA A 66 11.86 12.36 11.43
CA ALA A 66 12.52 13.13 12.47
C ALA A 66 13.67 13.91 11.86
N LEU A 67 13.82 15.16 12.29
CA LEU A 67 15.00 15.94 12.02
C LEU A 67 16.07 15.59 13.08
N LYS A 68 17.22 15.12 12.63
CA LYS A 68 18.37 14.80 13.48
C LYS A 68 19.54 15.71 13.14
N GLY A 69 20.12 16.33 14.17
CA GLY A 69 21.38 17.08 14.11
C GLY A 69 22.56 16.33 14.71
N GLN A 70 23.68 17.05 14.89
CA GLN A 70 24.85 16.57 15.63
C GLN A 70 24.68 16.77 17.14
N GLU A 71 23.99 17.83 17.53
CA GLU A 71 23.56 18.08 18.91
C GLU A 71 22.50 17.06 19.34
N VAL A 72 22.25 16.92 20.65
CA VAL A 72 21.24 15.99 21.24
C VAL A 72 19.79 16.36 20.83
N GLU A 73 19.61 17.37 19.98
CA GLU A 73 18.32 17.79 19.46
C GLU A 73 17.77 16.78 18.43
N LEU A 74 16.67 16.14 18.80
CA LEU A 74 15.85 15.31 17.93
C LEU A 74 14.45 15.92 17.83
N THR A 75 14.11 16.47 16.66
CA THR A 75 12.75 16.97 16.41
C THR A 75 11.95 15.88 15.69
N THR A 76 11.09 15.18 16.43
CA THR A 76 10.37 13.98 15.95
C THR A 76 9.12 14.26 15.12
N SER A 77 8.70 15.52 15.02
CA SER A 77 7.49 15.91 14.28
C SER A 77 7.62 17.32 13.71
N PRO A 78 7.01 17.59 12.55
CA PRO A 78 6.98 18.92 11.97
C PRO A 78 6.07 19.85 12.80
N GLN A 79 6.47 21.11 12.94
CA GLN A 79 5.70 22.13 13.65
C GLN A 79 4.63 22.76 12.75
N ASN A 80 4.89 22.85 11.44
CA ASN A 80 3.97 23.42 10.47
C ASN A 80 3.84 22.56 9.20
N GLN A 81 2.70 22.70 8.52
CA GLN A 81 2.39 21.99 7.28
C GLN A 81 1.66 22.92 6.31
N TYR A 82 2.03 22.87 5.03
CA TYR A 82 1.44 23.69 3.98
C TYR A 82 1.22 22.87 2.71
N SER A 83 0.11 23.11 2.00
CA SER A 83 -0.06 22.59 0.65
C SER A 83 0.95 23.26 -0.29
N THR A 84 1.50 22.48 -1.21
CA THR A 84 2.34 22.95 -2.31
C THR A 84 1.67 22.64 -3.64
N GLU A 85 2.33 22.97 -4.74
CA GLU A 85 1.87 22.59 -6.08
C GLU A 85 1.76 21.06 -6.26
N TYR A 86 2.73 20.32 -5.71
CA TYR A 86 2.83 18.86 -5.92
C TYR A 86 2.38 18.03 -4.72
N GLY A 87 2.20 18.63 -3.54
CA GLY A 87 1.76 17.88 -2.37
C GLY A 87 1.79 18.69 -1.08
N THR A 88 2.54 18.21 -0.09
CA THR A 88 2.59 18.78 1.25
C THR A 88 4.02 19.07 1.67
N ARG A 89 4.28 20.29 2.10
CA ARG A 89 5.53 20.70 2.77
C ARG A 89 5.37 20.65 4.27
N TYR A 90 6.29 19.96 4.92
CA TYR A 90 6.45 19.84 6.36
C TYR A 90 7.62 20.70 6.81
N THR A 91 7.39 21.58 7.77
CA THR A 91 8.40 22.46 8.34
C THR A 91 8.79 22.02 9.73
N TYR A 92 10.08 21.80 9.92
CA TYR A 92 10.72 21.52 11.19
C TYR A 92 11.49 22.76 11.62
N TYR A 93 11.25 23.21 12.85
CA TYR A 93 12.02 24.28 13.46
C TYR A 93 13.11 23.72 14.36
N THR A 94 14.21 24.46 14.44
CA THR A 94 15.38 24.10 15.23
C THR A 94 16.09 25.35 15.70
N ALA A 95 16.72 25.24 16.86
CA ALA A 95 17.43 26.34 17.48
C ALA A 95 18.92 26.40 17.10
N TYR A 96 19.50 25.28 16.68
CA TYR A 96 20.93 25.17 16.41
C TYR A 96 21.23 25.24 14.92
N ASN A 97 22.29 25.97 14.57
CA ASN A 97 22.79 26.10 13.21
C ASN A 97 23.81 25.00 12.88
N ASP A 98 23.52 23.76 13.22
CA ASP A 98 24.32 22.59 12.83
C ASP A 98 23.72 21.91 11.59
N PRO A 99 24.52 21.13 10.84
CA PRO A 99 24.00 20.30 9.76
C PRO A 99 22.99 19.27 10.27
N LYS A 100 21.82 19.19 9.62
CA LYS A 100 20.74 18.27 9.98
C LYS A 100 20.29 17.43 8.80
N ARG A 101 19.68 16.28 9.08
CA ARG A 101 19.06 15.42 8.07
C ARG A 101 17.70 14.92 8.52
N ILE A 102 16.86 14.59 7.55
CA ILE A 102 15.63 13.85 7.80
C ILE A 102 15.93 12.36 7.91
N MET A 103 15.53 11.77 9.03
CA MET A 103 15.50 10.35 9.25
C MET A 103 14.07 9.86 9.08
N ALA A 104 13.87 8.92 8.15
CA ALA A 104 12.66 8.13 8.09
C ALA A 104 12.81 6.97 9.06
N PHE A 105 11.85 6.78 9.95
CA PHE A 105 11.95 5.74 10.97
C PHE A 105 10.58 5.14 11.26
N ASN A 106 10.61 3.97 11.88
CA ASN A 106 9.49 3.43 12.60
C ASN A 106 9.99 2.76 13.89
N ASP A 107 9.27 2.97 14.99
CA ASP A 107 9.66 2.63 16.35
C ASP A 107 11.06 3.19 16.73
N LEU A 108 12.13 2.43 16.50
CA LEU A 108 13.49 2.75 16.96
C LEU A 108 14.58 2.63 15.88
N SER A 109 14.27 2.11 14.69
CA SER A 109 15.28 1.89 13.64
C SER A 109 15.10 2.85 12.46
N PRO A 110 16.17 3.52 12.01
CA PRO A 110 16.12 4.27 10.77
C PRO A 110 15.82 3.31 9.61
N LEU A 111 15.09 3.80 8.62
CA LEU A 111 14.88 3.13 7.35
C LEU A 111 15.93 3.61 6.34
N GLY A 112 16.21 2.78 5.33
CA GLY A 112 17.21 3.08 4.31
C GLY A 112 16.83 4.25 3.42
N ILE A 113 15.54 4.61 3.35
CA ILE A 113 15.03 5.82 2.69
C ILE A 113 15.37 7.13 3.45
N SER A 114 16.01 7.05 4.61
CA SER A 114 16.54 8.23 5.30
C SER A 114 17.56 8.97 4.43
N VAL A 115 17.61 10.30 4.57
CA VAL A 115 18.55 11.13 3.81
C VAL A 115 19.98 10.83 4.26
N PRO A 116 20.93 10.54 3.35
CA PRO A 116 22.24 10.04 3.73
C PRO A 116 23.11 11.10 4.43
N HIS A 117 23.15 12.32 3.88
CA HIS A 117 24.07 13.36 4.32
C HIS A 117 23.32 14.51 5.02
N PRO A 118 23.79 14.97 6.19
CA PRO A 118 23.24 16.17 6.82
C PRO A 118 23.64 17.42 6.04
N ILE A 119 22.75 18.41 6.06
CA ILE A 119 22.91 19.68 5.35
C ILE A 119 22.66 20.85 6.29
N GLN A 120 23.31 21.97 6.00
CA GLN A 120 23.22 23.17 6.82
C GLN A 120 21.78 23.73 6.83
N VAL A 121 21.23 23.97 8.02
CA VAL A 121 19.93 24.63 8.19
C VAL A 121 19.99 26.11 7.74
N LYS A 122 18.83 26.76 7.61
CA LYS A 122 18.68 28.13 7.11
C LYS A 122 17.81 28.90 8.11
N PRO A 123 17.98 30.22 8.23
CA PRO A 123 17.11 31.03 9.07
C PRO A 123 15.63 30.83 8.72
N ILE A 124 14.77 30.97 9.72
CA ILE A 124 13.31 30.97 9.52
C ILE A 124 12.91 32.01 8.47
N GLY A 125 11.99 31.64 7.58
CA GLY A 125 11.52 32.50 6.49
C GLY A 125 12.32 32.36 5.20
N SER A 126 13.31 31.46 5.14
CA SER A 126 14.06 31.18 3.91
C SER A 126 13.20 30.54 2.82
N GLY A 127 12.18 29.75 3.20
CA GLY A 127 11.25 29.09 2.28
C GLY A 127 11.84 27.90 1.51
N PHE A 128 13.11 27.56 1.69
CA PHE A 128 13.81 26.56 0.87
C PHE A 128 13.43 25.13 1.24
N VAL A 129 12.82 24.39 0.31
CA VAL A 129 12.62 22.94 0.42
C VAL A 129 13.95 22.23 0.24
N ARG A 130 14.30 21.37 1.20
CA ARG A 130 15.60 20.69 1.23
C ARG A 130 15.53 19.28 0.69
N GLU A 131 14.56 18.54 1.22
CA GLU A 131 14.37 17.15 0.92
C GLU A 131 12.98 17.00 0.36
N ALA A 132 12.84 16.22 -0.69
CA ALA A 132 11.54 15.92 -1.24
C ALA A 132 11.44 14.45 -1.63
N PHE A 133 10.25 13.87 -1.48
CA PHE A 133 9.96 12.49 -1.87
C PHE A 133 8.70 12.42 -2.72
N ILE A 134 8.67 11.44 -3.62
CA ILE A 134 7.46 11.08 -4.34
C ILE A 134 6.96 9.73 -3.81
N PRO A 135 5.73 9.65 -3.29
CA PRO A 135 5.10 8.38 -2.97
C PRO A 135 4.70 7.67 -4.26
N VAL A 136 4.87 6.35 -4.32
CA VAL A 136 4.46 5.52 -5.47
C VAL A 136 3.79 4.24 -5.00
N GLN A 137 2.70 3.86 -5.65
CA GLN A 137 2.03 2.57 -5.41
C GLN A 137 2.53 1.55 -6.44
N PRO A 138 3.21 0.47 -6.01
CA PRO A 138 3.73 -0.54 -6.91
C PRO A 138 2.62 -1.47 -7.42
N ALA A 139 2.64 -1.77 -8.72
CA ALA A 139 1.70 -2.70 -9.37
C ALA A 139 2.40 -3.60 -10.39
N ILE A 140 1.77 -4.72 -10.71
CA ILE A 140 2.20 -5.69 -11.73
C ILE A 140 1.11 -5.78 -12.79
N GLN A 141 1.50 -5.74 -14.06
CA GLN A 141 0.57 -5.90 -15.16
C GLN A 141 0.26 -7.39 -15.40
N VAL A 142 -1.02 -7.72 -15.52
CA VAL A 142 -1.54 -9.04 -15.91
C VAL A 142 -2.53 -8.81 -17.05
N GLY A 143 -2.16 -9.20 -18.27
CA GLY A 143 -2.93 -8.83 -19.46
C GLY A 143 -3.12 -7.31 -19.57
N ASP A 144 -4.37 -6.87 -19.64
CA ASP A 144 -4.75 -5.46 -19.77
C ASP A 144 -5.01 -4.77 -18.42
N HIS A 145 -4.67 -5.42 -17.30
CA HIS A 145 -4.97 -4.93 -15.95
C HIS A 145 -3.72 -4.75 -15.12
N LEU A 146 -3.77 -3.80 -14.19
CA LEU A 146 -2.79 -3.67 -13.12
C LEU A 146 -3.33 -4.32 -11.85
N GLY A 147 -2.54 -5.18 -11.22
CA GLY A 147 -2.82 -5.76 -9.90
C GLY A 147 -1.73 -5.41 -8.89
N LEU A 148 -2.12 -5.32 -7.62
CA LEU A 148 -1.18 -5.13 -6.52
C LEU A 148 -0.49 -6.47 -6.21
N PRO A 149 0.85 -6.53 -6.19
CA PRO A 149 1.55 -7.74 -5.79
C PRO A 149 1.22 -8.10 -4.35
N THR A 150 1.06 -9.39 -4.07
CA THR A 150 0.69 -9.92 -2.74
C THR A 150 1.75 -10.79 -2.12
N GLU A 151 2.81 -11.08 -2.87
CA GLU A 151 3.94 -11.88 -2.46
C GLU A 151 5.21 -11.39 -3.16
N GLY A 152 6.37 -11.73 -2.58
CA GLY A 152 7.68 -11.34 -3.07
C GLY A 152 8.21 -10.07 -2.45
N TYR A 153 9.10 -9.40 -3.16
CA TYR A 153 9.93 -8.32 -2.66
C TYR A 153 9.98 -7.18 -3.67
N ILE A 154 10.04 -5.96 -3.16
CA ILE A 154 10.24 -4.74 -3.93
C ILE A 154 11.51 -4.07 -3.44
N TYR A 155 12.35 -3.63 -4.36
CA TYR A 155 13.63 -3.00 -4.07
C TYR A 155 13.68 -1.61 -4.69
N HIS A 156 14.06 -0.63 -3.88
CA HIS A 156 14.41 0.70 -4.35
C HIS A 156 15.93 0.83 -4.42
N PHE A 157 16.42 1.16 -5.62
CA PHE A 157 17.83 1.45 -5.87
C PHE A 157 18.03 2.92 -6.22
N HIS A 158 19.19 3.45 -5.83
CA HIS A 158 19.70 4.75 -6.25
C HIS A 158 21.19 4.58 -6.55
N GLN A 159 21.63 4.95 -7.76
CA GLN A 159 23.01 4.76 -8.23
C GLN A 159 23.48 3.30 -8.08
N ALA A 160 22.65 2.36 -8.53
CA ALA A 160 22.85 0.91 -8.40
C ALA A 160 23.07 0.39 -6.96
N ARG A 161 22.81 1.21 -5.94
CA ARG A 161 22.91 0.83 -4.52
C ARG A 161 21.52 0.68 -3.92
N LEU A 162 21.36 -0.35 -3.10
CA LEU A 162 20.09 -0.67 -2.46
C LEU A 162 19.80 0.41 -1.39
N VAL A 163 18.72 1.15 -1.61
CA VAL A 163 18.20 2.13 -0.64
C VAL A 163 17.34 1.40 0.38
N GLN A 164 16.32 0.67 -0.07
CA GLN A 164 15.38 -0.02 0.80
C GLN A 164 14.80 -1.25 0.12
N GLU A 165 14.73 -2.36 0.87
CA GLU A 165 13.96 -3.55 0.48
C GLU A 165 12.62 -3.54 1.23
N TYR A 166 11.58 -3.96 0.53
CA TYR A 166 10.23 -4.15 1.05
C TYR A 166 9.80 -5.59 0.80
N HIS A 167 9.14 -6.19 1.79
CA HIS A 167 8.59 -7.54 1.70
C HIS A 167 7.06 -7.45 1.73
N LEU A 168 6.41 -8.04 0.74
CA LEU A 168 4.96 -8.13 0.65
C LEU A 168 4.41 -8.98 1.80
N MET A 169 3.32 -8.50 2.42
CA MET A 169 2.73 -9.18 3.56
C MET A 169 1.99 -10.44 3.13
N PRO A 170 2.11 -11.54 3.90
CA PRO A 170 1.27 -12.71 3.71
C PRO A 170 -0.20 -12.35 3.97
N GLY A 171 -1.14 -13.05 3.32
CA GLY A 171 -2.58 -12.82 3.47
C GLY A 171 -3.22 -11.98 2.37
N GLY A 172 -2.45 -11.59 1.34
CA GLY A 172 -3.04 -11.11 0.09
C GLY A 172 -3.55 -9.68 0.11
N SER A 173 -3.20 -8.86 1.11
CA SER A 173 -3.70 -7.49 1.22
C SER A 173 -3.16 -6.55 0.12
N GLY A 174 -2.03 -6.90 -0.49
CA GLY A 174 -1.27 -6.03 -1.40
C GLY A 174 -0.31 -5.07 -0.69
N SER A 175 -0.29 -5.11 0.64
CA SER A 175 0.53 -4.24 1.48
C SER A 175 1.90 -4.87 1.74
N PHE A 176 2.89 -4.06 2.10
CA PHE A 176 4.26 -4.48 2.41
C PHE A 176 4.82 -3.77 3.64
N TYR A 177 5.92 -4.28 4.17
CA TYR A 177 6.74 -3.60 5.18
C TYR A 177 8.17 -3.44 4.69
N ALA A 178 8.84 -2.38 5.17
CA ALA A 178 10.27 -2.19 4.98
C ALA A 178 11.05 -3.23 5.81
N THR A 179 12.02 -3.91 5.21
CA THR A 179 12.95 -4.79 5.93
C THR A 179 14.12 -3.99 6.51
N LEU A 180 14.95 -4.63 7.33
CA LEU A 180 16.19 -4.06 7.84
C LEU A 180 17.36 -4.16 6.85
N SER A 181 17.13 -4.67 5.63
CA SER A 181 18.16 -4.78 4.61
C SER A 181 18.74 -3.42 4.23
N ARG A 182 20.06 -3.40 4.06
CA ARG A 182 20.85 -2.32 3.48
C ARG A 182 21.73 -2.88 2.38
N HIS A 183 22.30 -2.01 1.56
CA HIS A 183 23.18 -2.45 0.49
C HIS A 183 24.36 -3.28 0.99
N GLU A 184 24.89 -3.02 2.18
CA GLU A 184 26.02 -3.72 2.77
C GLU A 184 25.60 -5.05 3.42
N LYS A 185 24.38 -5.11 3.95
CA LYS A 185 23.89 -6.23 4.73
C LYS A 185 22.40 -6.47 4.48
N LEU A 186 22.10 -7.59 3.84
CA LEU A 186 20.72 -8.08 3.72
C LEU A 186 20.23 -8.59 5.08
N ASN A 187 19.04 -8.14 5.46
CA ASN A 187 18.36 -8.50 6.69
C ASN A 187 16.84 -8.39 6.47
N GLN A 188 16.21 -9.52 6.14
CA GLN A 188 14.78 -9.59 5.84
C GLN A 188 13.88 -9.49 7.08
N ALA A 189 14.48 -9.35 8.28
CA ALA A 189 13.70 -9.04 9.45
C ALA A 189 12.89 -7.77 9.23
N ARG A 190 11.65 -7.80 9.72
CA ARG A 190 10.70 -6.71 9.61
C ARG A 190 11.24 -5.47 10.34
N GLY A 191 11.45 -4.39 9.60
CA GLY A 191 11.91 -3.12 10.14
C GLY A 191 10.78 -2.21 10.66
N CYS A 192 9.51 -2.51 10.32
CA CYS A 192 8.32 -1.79 10.77
C CYS A 192 7.15 -2.77 10.95
N PRO A 193 6.51 -2.88 12.14
CA PRO A 193 5.27 -3.64 12.36
C PRO A 193 4.05 -3.12 11.57
N CYS A 194 4.15 -1.91 11.03
CA CYS A 194 3.17 -1.28 10.18
C CYS A 194 3.17 -1.87 8.74
N ALA A 195 2.03 -1.75 8.07
CA ALA A 195 1.88 -2.09 6.66
C ALA A 195 1.78 -0.80 5.84
N HIS A 196 2.33 -0.83 4.63
CA HIS A 196 2.27 0.26 3.65
C HIS A 196 1.66 -0.23 2.36
N ASP A 197 1.00 0.68 1.65
CA ASP A 197 0.44 0.44 0.33
C ASP A 197 1.16 1.31 -0.74
N ALA A 198 2.04 2.22 -0.31
CA ALA A 198 2.94 2.98 -1.14
C ALA A 198 4.34 3.06 -0.51
N LEU A 199 5.37 3.20 -1.35
CA LEU A 199 6.74 3.45 -0.93
C LEU A 199 7.18 4.84 -1.37
N LEU A 200 8.25 5.36 -0.78
CA LEU A 200 8.81 6.66 -1.14
C LEU A 200 10.03 6.47 -2.03
N VAL A 201 10.13 7.30 -3.06
CA VAL A 201 11.34 7.47 -3.87
C VAL A 201 11.88 8.89 -3.68
N PHE A 202 13.17 9.10 -3.86
CA PHE A 202 13.74 10.42 -3.70
C PHE A 202 13.28 11.34 -4.83
N TRP A 203 12.87 12.55 -4.50
CA TRP A 203 12.68 13.62 -5.48
C TRP A 203 13.84 14.60 -5.43
N LYS A 204 14.11 15.16 -4.24
CA LYS A 204 15.21 16.09 -4.01
C LYS A 204 16.00 15.68 -2.78
N ILE A 205 17.33 15.71 -2.89
CA ILE A 205 18.24 15.58 -1.75
C ILE A 205 19.16 16.80 -1.71
N GLY A 206 19.18 17.52 -0.58
CA GLY A 206 19.99 18.75 -0.44
C GLY A 206 19.65 19.80 -1.50
N CYS A 207 18.36 19.97 -1.80
CA CYS A 207 17.81 20.85 -2.84
C CYS A 207 18.18 20.48 -4.28
N ARG A 208 18.73 19.28 -4.53
CA ARG A 208 19.10 18.81 -5.87
C ARG A 208 18.18 17.70 -6.31
N ASP A 209 17.72 17.76 -7.56
CA ASP A 209 16.94 16.69 -8.15
C ASP A 209 17.76 15.39 -8.19
N VAL A 210 17.09 14.29 -7.86
CA VAL A 210 17.70 12.97 -7.81
C VAL A 210 17.41 12.23 -9.12
N HIS A 211 18.41 11.57 -9.68
CA HIS A 211 18.28 10.78 -10.89
C HIS A 211 18.81 9.36 -10.65
N ASN A 212 18.68 8.49 -11.65
CA ASN A 212 19.24 7.14 -11.62
C ASN A 212 18.74 6.31 -10.43
N GLN A 213 17.41 6.23 -10.34
CA GLN A 213 16.71 5.41 -9.37
C GLN A 213 15.92 4.33 -10.09
N HIS A 214 15.83 3.15 -9.49
CA HIS A 214 15.11 2.02 -10.05
C HIS A 214 14.21 1.36 -9.01
N LEU A 215 13.07 0.84 -9.47
CA LEU A 215 12.24 -0.08 -8.70
C LEU A 215 12.25 -1.45 -9.34
N LEU A 216 12.61 -2.45 -8.56
CA LEU A 216 12.68 -3.85 -8.97
C LEU A 216 11.70 -4.69 -8.16
N TYR A 217 10.89 -5.50 -8.83
CA TYR A 217 10.06 -6.51 -8.19
C TYR A 217 10.65 -7.90 -8.43
N LEU A 218 10.81 -8.69 -7.36
CA LEU A 218 11.23 -10.10 -7.44
C LEU A 218 10.29 -10.99 -6.61
N LYS A 219 9.87 -12.13 -7.15
CA LYS A 219 9.07 -13.11 -6.39
C LYS A 219 9.86 -13.76 -5.24
N LYS A 220 11.16 -13.92 -5.41
CA LYS A 220 12.09 -14.46 -4.41
C LYS A 220 13.04 -13.35 -3.97
N PRO A 221 13.56 -13.41 -2.73
CA PRO A 221 14.47 -12.39 -2.28
C PRO A 221 15.78 -12.40 -3.10
N ILE A 222 16.36 -11.22 -3.26
CA ILE A 222 17.69 -11.08 -3.85
C ILE A 222 18.75 -11.72 -2.95
N THR A 223 19.71 -12.43 -3.54
CA THR A 223 20.87 -12.98 -2.82
C THR A 223 22.00 -11.95 -2.74
N ARG A 224 22.93 -12.12 -1.79
CA ARG A 224 24.14 -11.28 -1.69
C ARG A 224 24.92 -11.25 -3.01
N ALA A 225 25.16 -12.43 -3.61
CA ALA A 225 25.88 -12.55 -4.87
C ALA A 225 25.16 -11.84 -6.04
N GLN A 226 23.83 -11.92 -6.11
CA GLN A 226 23.05 -11.17 -7.11
C GLN A 226 23.18 -9.66 -6.88
N LEU A 227 23.04 -9.19 -5.64
CA LEU A 227 23.18 -7.77 -5.29
C LEU A 227 24.58 -7.23 -5.60
N ASP A 228 25.63 -8.01 -5.36
CA ASP A 228 27.02 -7.64 -5.69
C ASP A 228 27.29 -7.58 -7.20
N ALA A 229 26.58 -8.40 -7.98
CA ALA A 229 26.71 -8.43 -9.43
C ALA A 229 25.85 -7.37 -10.14
N LEU A 230 24.97 -6.66 -9.42
CA LEU A 230 24.12 -5.64 -10.01
C LEU A 230 24.94 -4.44 -10.50
N ASN A 231 24.54 -3.95 -11.66
CA ASN A 231 25.00 -2.69 -12.22
C ASN A 231 23.82 -1.99 -12.91
N GLU A 232 24.05 -0.76 -13.35
CA GLU A 232 23.01 0.06 -13.99
C GLU A 232 22.44 -0.60 -15.25
N THR A 233 23.29 -1.23 -16.07
CA THR A 233 22.85 -1.90 -17.30
C THR A 233 21.88 -3.05 -17.02
N TRP A 234 22.15 -3.83 -15.96
CA TRP A 234 21.23 -4.89 -15.53
C TRP A 234 19.92 -4.29 -15.01
N LEU A 235 19.99 -3.23 -14.19
CA LEU A 235 18.80 -2.57 -13.65
C LEU A 235 17.94 -1.95 -14.75
N ASP A 236 18.53 -1.29 -15.75
CA ASP A 236 17.80 -0.73 -16.88
C ASP A 236 17.04 -1.80 -17.69
N LYS A 237 17.50 -3.06 -17.66
CA LYS A 237 16.86 -4.19 -18.35
C LYS A 237 15.78 -4.88 -17.51
N HIS A 238 15.95 -4.94 -16.20
CA HIS A 238 15.15 -5.80 -15.31
C HIS A 238 14.30 -5.04 -14.29
N ALA A 239 14.52 -3.74 -14.13
CA ALA A 239 13.83 -2.87 -13.20
C ALA A 239 13.23 -1.66 -13.94
N VAL A 240 12.32 -0.95 -13.28
CA VAL A 240 11.77 0.31 -13.80
C VAL A 240 12.69 1.45 -13.41
N ARG A 241 13.36 2.05 -14.40
CA ARG A 241 14.07 3.32 -14.22
C ARG A 241 13.06 4.45 -14.02
N LEU A 242 13.19 5.17 -12.92
CA LEU A 242 12.23 6.21 -12.52
C LEU A 242 12.47 7.53 -13.27
N ASP A 243 11.40 8.05 -13.86
CA ASP A 243 11.28 9.40 -14.37
C ASP A 243 10.43 10.19 -13.36
N LEU A 244 11.10 11.05 -12.59
CA LEU A 244 10.47 11.78 -11.52
C LEU A 244 9.48 12.83 -12.03
N GLN A 245 9.74 13.43 -13.19
CA GLN A 245 8.84 14.42 -13.76
C GLN A 245 7.56 13.76 -14.24
N ALA A 246 7.67 12.62 -14.93
CA ALA A 246 6.52 11.82 -15.32
C ALA A 246 5.68 11.36 -14.11
N LEU A 247 6.32 11.01 -12.99
CA LEU A 247 5.61 10.66 -11.74
C LEU A 247 4.85 11.85 -11.12
N LEU A 248 5.37 13.07 -11.23
CA LEU A 248 4.70 14.27 -10.73
C LEU A 248 3.56 14.71 -11.65
N ASP A 249 3.73 14.55 -12.96
CA ASP A 249 2.76 15.01 -13.96
C ASP A 249 1.56 14.05 -14.11
N ILE A 250 1.80 12.74 -13.95
CA ILE A 250 0.75 11.72 -14.19
C ILE A 250 -0.45 11.85 -13.24
N THR A 251 -0.27 12.39 -12.02
CA THR A 251 -1.37 12.62 -11.05
C THR A 251 -2.14 13.90 -11.33
N ARG A 252 -1.67 14.72 -12.27
CA ARG A 252 -2.32 15.97 -12.73
C ARG A 252 -3.02 15.78 -14.07
N GLU A 253 -2.85 14.64 -14.72
CA GLU A 253 -3.58 14.30 -15.93
C GLU A 253 -5.10 14.26 -15.70
N PRO A 254 -5.90 14.54 -16.74
CA PRO A 254 -7.35 14.39 -16.67
C PRO A 254 -7.78 12.96 -16.28
N VAL A 255 -8.73 12.90 -15.36
CA VAL A 255 -9.45 11.67 -15.03
C VAL A 255 -10.49 11.43 -16.11
N VAL A 256 -10.45 10.25 -16.72
CA VAL A 256 -11.46 9.85 -17.71
C VAL A 256 -12.74 9.49 -16.96
N LEU A 257 -13.83 10.18 -17.28
CA LEU A 257 -15.14 9.88 -16.70
C LEU A 257 -15.61 8.50 -17.15
N ARG A 258 -16.03 7.68 -16.18
CA ARG A 258 -16.66 6.39 -16.45
C ARG A 258 -18.11 6.65 -16.83
N PRO A 259 -18.65 5.97 -17.84
CA PRO A 259 -20.09 5.86 -18.00
C PRO A 259 -20.68 5.38 -16.66
N LEU A 260 -21.75 6.02 -16.18
CA LEU A 260 -22.51 5.52 -15.05
C LEU A 260 -23.08 4.15 -15.44
N GLU A 261 -22.42 3.07 -15.03
CA GLU A 261 -23.05 1.75 -15.04
C GLU A 261 -24.26 1.83 -14.09
N PRO A 262 -25.45 1.37 -14.50
CA PRO A 262 -26.60 1.37 -13.63
C PRO A 262 -26.25 0.61 -12.37
N TYR A 263 -26.39 1.32 -11.24
CA TYR A 263 -26.18 0.79 -9.91
C TYR A 263 -27.15 -0.38 -9.69
N VAL A 264 -26.73 -1.60 -10.00
CA VAL A 264 -27.43 -2.80 -9.55
C VAL A 264 -27.17 -2.87 -8.06
N ARG A 265 -28.12 -2.35 -7.29
CA ARG A 265 -28.18 -2.57 -5.86
C ARG A 265 -28.15 -4.08 -5.67
N ASN A 266 -27.02 -4.60 -5.18
CA ASN A 266 -26.98 -5.93 -4.58
C ASN A 266 -27.89 -5.87 -3.35
N GLU A 267 -29.17 -6.11 -3.55
CA GLU A 267 -30.02 -6.57 -2.45
C GLU A 267 -29.36 -7.85 -1.95
N GLN A 268 -28.98 -7.84 -0.68
CA GLN A 268 -28.56 -9.04 0.03
C GLN A 268 -29.73 -10.01 -0.04
N LYS A 269 -29.69 -10.93 -1.01
CA LYS A 269 -30.62 -12.05 -1.09
C LYS A 269 -30.48 -12.86 0.19
N ASN A 270 -31.48 -12.77 1.06
CA ASN A 270 -31.58 -13.63 2.22
C ASN A 270 -31.69 -15.08 1.73
N ALA A 271 -31.14 -16.03 2.49
CA ALA A 271 -31.19 -17.46 2.18
C ALA A 271 -32.64 -18.01 2.03
N ASP A 272 -33.63 -17.24 2.47
CA ASP A 272 -35.07 -17.55 2.37
C ASP A 272 -35.62 -17.46 0.92
N ASP A 273 -34.91 -16.78 -0.01
CA ASP A 273 -35.36 -16.62 -1.41
C ASP A 273 -35.10 -17.84 -2.32
N THR A 274 -34.50 -18.90 -1.77
CA THR A 274 -34.15 -20.12 -2.51
C THR A 274 -35.16 -21.25 -2.37
N LEU A 275 -36.05 -21.15 -1.38
CA LEU A 275 -37.04 -22.16 -1.05
C LEU A 275 -38.46 -21.56 -1.10
N HIS A 276 -39.42 -22.37 -1.51
CA HIS A 276 -40.84 -22.02 -1.49
C HIS A 276 -41.64 -23.14 -0.84
N THR A 277 -42.36 -22.83 0.23
CA THR A 277 -43.30 -23.76 0.84
C THR A 277 -44.64 -23.67 0.14
N VAL A 278 -45.10 -24.76 -0.48
CA VAL A 278 -46.38 -24.83 -1.20
C VAL A 278 -47.52 -24.42 -0.28
N GLN A 279 -48.27 -23.39 -0.68
CA GLN A 279 -49.39 -22.86 0.07
C GLN A 279 -50.73 -23.32 -0.50
N ARG A 280 -51.77 -23.06 0.28
CA ARG A 280 -53.16 -23.11 -0.17
C ARG A 280 -53.50 -21.82 -0.90
N ILE A 281 -54.17 -21.92 -2.05
CA ILE A 281 -54.63 -20.74 -2.80
C ILE A 281 -55.73 -20.04 -1.96
N PRO A 282 -55.57 -18.75 -1.61
CA PRO A 282 -56.54 -18.01 -0.81
C PRO A 282 -57.95 -18.08 -1.41
N GLY A 283 -58.95 -18.41 -0.58
CA GLY A 283 -60.35 -18.51 -1.01
C GLY A 283 -60.75 -19.83 -1.69
N THR A 284 -59.83 -20.77 -1.89
CA THR A 284 -60.15 -22.10 -2.45
C THR A 284 -59.70 -23.22 -1.49
N ASN A 285 -60.14 -24.46 -1.70
CA ASN A 285 -59.57 -25.65 -1.02
C ASN A 285 -58.38 -26.25 -1.79
N HIS A 286 -57.89 -25.57 -2.83
CA HIS A 286 -56.84 -26.10 -3.71
C HIS A 286 -55.46 -25.61 -3.28
N ARG A 287 -54.48 -26.49 -3.48
CA ARG A 287 -53.05 -26.16 -3.35
C ARG A 287 -52.57 -25.41 -4.58
N GLU A 288 -51.50 -24.65 -4.44
CA GLU A 288 -50.80 -24.07 -5.58
C GLU A 288 -50.30 -25.17 -6.54
N SER A 289 -50.43 -24.90 -7.83
CA SER A 289 -49.90 -25.72 -8.92
C SER A 289 -48.44 -25.34 -9.22
N TRP A 290 -47.71 -26.25 -9.86
CA TRP A 290 -46.34 -26.00 -10.32
C TRP A 290 -46.22 -24.73 -11.17
N LEU A 291 -47.23 -24.44 -12.00
CA LEU A 291 -47.23 -23.26 -12.86
C LEU A 291 -47.38 -21.97 -12.04
N GLU A 292 -48.31 -21.94 -11.08
CA GLU A 292 -48.55 -20.77 -10.23
C GLU A 292 -47.33 -20.43 -9.37
N ILE A 293 -46.66 -21.47 -8.85
CA ILE A 293 -45.43 -21.30 -8.08
C ILE A 293 -44.31 -20.81 -9.01
N ALA A 294 -44.11 -21.46 -10.16
CA ALA A 294 -43.03 -21.12 -11.09
C ALA A 294 -43.12 -19.66 -11.58
N VAL A 295 -44.32 -19.16 -11.90
CA VAL A 295 -44.54 -17.78 -12.33
C VAL A 295 -44.08 -16.76 -11.29
N ARG A 296 -44.27 -17.02 -9.99
CA ARG A 296 -43.83 -16.10 -8.92
C ARG A 296 -42.32 -15.90 -8.88
N TYR A 297 -41.58 -16.91 -9.33
CA TYR A 297 -40.11 -16.90 -9.34
C TYR A 297 -39.53 -16.75 -10.74
N GLY A 298 -40.36 -16.42 -11.75
CA GLY A 298 -39.91 -16.22 -13.13
C GLY A 298 -39.44 -17.50 -13.84
N LEU A 299 -39.90 -18.67 -13.40
CA LEU A 299 -39.59 -19.98 -13.97
C LEU A 299 -40.77 -20.52 -14.78
N SER A 300 -40.51 -21.48 -15.67
CA SER A 300 -41.53 -22.37 -16.21
C SER A 300 -41.81 -23.53 -15.23
N ALA A 301 -43.01 -24.11 -15.33
CA ALA A 301 -43.39 -25.28 -14.51
C ALA A 301 -42.42 -26.46 -14.67
N LYS A 302 -41.86 -26.63 -15.87
CA LYS A 302 -40.86 -27.66 -16.15
C LYS A 302 -39.52 -27.36 -15.47
N GLU A 303 -39.03 -26.13 -15.54
CA GLU A 303 -37.78 -25.74 -14.87
C GLU A 303 -37.89 -25.90 -13.36
N LEU A 304 -39.04 -25.55 -12.77
CA LEU A 304 -39.28 -25.78 -11.35
C LEU A 304 -39.34 -27.28 -10.98
N LEU A 305 -39.91 -28.12 -11.85
CA LEU A 305 -39.91 -29.58 -11.68
C LEU A 305 -38.49 -30.16 -11.79
N ASP A 306 -37.70 -29.68 -12.75
CA ASP A 306 -36.30 -30.08 -12.96
C ASP A 306 -35.42 -29.74 -11.74
N LEU A 307 -35.75 -28.66 -11.01
CA LEU A 307 -35.08 -28.28 -9.75
C LEU A 307 -35.46 -29.17 -8.55
N ASN A 308 -36.57 -29.89 -8.64
CA ASN A 308 -37.10 -30.70 -7.55
C ASN A 308 -37.25 -32.15 -8.01
N PRO A 309 -36.12 -32.85 -8.24
CA PRO A 309 -36.14 -34.07 -9.00
C PRO A 309 -36.90 -35.23 -8.35
N GLN A 310 -37.15 -35.14 -7.05
CA GLN A 310 -37.99 -36.06 -6.30
C GLN A 310 -39.43 -36.17 -6.83
N TYR A 311 -39.92 -35.17 -7.59
CA TYR A 311 -41.25 -35.18 -8.19
C TYR A 311 -41.29 -35.61 -9.66
N HIS A 312 -40.15 -35.99 -10.30
CA HIS A 312 -40.18 -36.43 -11.71
C HIS A 312 -41.02 -37.69 -11.92
N ALA A 313 -40.98 -38.62 -10.95
CA ALA A 313 -41.72 -39.88 -11.05
C ALA A 313 -43.24 -39.66 -10.95
N ASP A 314 -43.66 -38.68 -10.14
CA ASP A 314 -45.06 -38.28 -9.99
C ASP A 314 -45.18 -36.78 -9.62
N PRO A 315 -45.34 -35.88 -10.60
CA PRO A 315 -45.50 -34.46 -10.35
C PRO A 315 -46.81 -34.11 -9.59
N MET A 316 -47.79 -35.01 -9.58
CA MET A 316 -49.07 -34.78 -8.90
C MET A 316 -48.98 -35.05 -7.40
N ALA A 317 -47.90 -35.69 -6.93
CA ALA A 317 -47.66 -35.99 -5.51
C ALA A 317 -47.38 -34.76 -4.64
N LEU A 318 -47.15 -33.57 -5.23
CA LEU A 318 -46.94 -32.31 -4.53
C LEU A 318 -48.10 -31.97 -3.57
N LYS A 319 -47.84 -31.48 -2.36
CA LYS A 319 -48.84 -31.18 -1.31
C LYS A 319 -48.59 -29.85 -0.63
N ILE A 320 -49.61 -29.33 0.06
CA ILE A 320 -49.48 -28.13 0.91
C ILE A 320 -48.47 -28.43 2.01
N GLY A 321 -47.52 -27.52 2.24
CA GLY A 321 -46.44 -27.67 3.20
C GLY A 321 -45.17 -28.31 2.64
N ASP A 322 -45.19 -28.83 1.41
CA ASP A 322 -43.97 -29.29 0.73
C ASP A 322 -43.05 -28.09 0.44
N VAL A 323 -41.74 -28.30 0.55
CA VAL A 323 -40.74 -27.26 0.31
C VAL A 323 -40.05 -27.53 -1.01
N LEU A 324 -40.20 -26.58 -1.94
CA LEU A 324 -39.61 -26.61 -3.27
C LEU A 324 -38.37 -25.72 -3.34
N THR A 325 -37.35 -26.22 -4.02
CA THR A 325 -36.21 -25.43 -4.45
C THR A 325 -36.63 -24.60 -5.66
N VAL A 326 -36.70 -23.28 -5.50
CA VAL A 326 -37.16 -22.33 -6.55
C VAL A 326 -36.02 -21.56 -7.20
N GLN A 327 -34.78 -21.82 -6.77
CA GLN A 327 -33.57 -21.34 -7.44
C GLN A 327 -32.55 -22.47 -7.50
N SER A 328 -31.93 -22.67 -8.67
CA SER A 328 -30.90 -23.68 -8.83
C SER A 328 -29.64 -23.30 -8.04
N GLN A 329 -29.15 -24.22 -7.21
CA GLN A 329 -27.71 -24.31 -6.90
C GLN A 329 -26.96 -25.07 -8.00
N LYS A 330 -27.42 -25.02 -9.26
CA LYS A 330 -26.52 -25.34 -10.38
C LYS A 330 -25.45 -24.29 -10.35
N ALA A 331 -24.26 -24.78 -9.97
CA ALA A 331 -22.96 -24.16 -10.09
C ALA A 331 -23.03 -22.86 -10.89
N ASP A 332 -22.62 -21.78 -10.22
CA ASP A 332 -21.89 -20.71 -10.88
C ASP A 332 -20.73 -21.34 -11.66
N SER A 333 -21.08 -21.89 -12.82
CA SER A 333 -20.19 -22.15 -13.91
C SER A 333 -19.88 -20.77 -14.42
N LEU A 334 -18.98 -20.10 -13.69
CA LEU A 334 -18.16 -18.99 -14.13
C LEU A 334 -18.86 -18.16 -15.22
N LYS A 335 -20.00 -17.54 -14.89
CA LYS A 335 -20.27 -16.23 -15.47
C LYS A 335 -19.24 -15.32 -14.82
N LYS A 336 -17.98 -15.43 -15.27
CA LYS A 336 -16.99 -14.38 -15.13
C LYS A 336 -17.68 -13.16 -15.72
N ASN A 337 -18.26 -12.33 -14.86
CA ASN A 337 -18.59 -10.99 -15.27
C ASN A 337 -17.31 -10.45 -15.90
N PRO A 338 -17.37 -9.97 -17.16
CA PRO A 338 -16.16 -9.57 -17.86
C PRO A 338 -15.44 -8.57 -16.98
N VAL A 339 -14.16 -8.86 -16.69
CA VAL A 339 -13.30 -7.91 -15.99
C VAL A 339 -13.36 -6.63 -16.81
N GLY A 340 -13.92 -5.57 -16.22
CA GLY A 340 -14.02 -4.28 -16.89
C GLY A 340 -12.60 -3.81 -17.23
N LEU A 341 -12.42 -3.20 -18.39
CA LEU A 341 -11.13 -2.60 -18.72
C LEU A 341 -10.92 -1.34 -17.86
N PRO A 342 -9.68 -1.03 -17.46
CA PRO A 342 -9.37 0.27 -16.90
C PRO A 342 -9.64 1.35 -17.96
N THR A 343 -9.97 2.57 -17.51
CA THR A 343 -10.30 3.68 -18.41
C THR A 343 -9.15 4.10 -19.32
N LYS A 344 -7.91 3.81 -18.92
CA LYS A 344 -6.71 3.90 -19.75
C LYS A 344 -5.96 2.57 -19.67
N ALA A 345 -5.38 2.14 -20.79
CA ALA A 345 -4.52 0.96 -20.80
C ALA A 345 -3.30 1.15 -19.87
N PRO A 346 -2.80 0.08 -19.24
CA PRO A 346 -1.62 0.15 -18.39
C PRO A 346 -0.38 0.71 -19.11
N GLN A 347 0.23 1.71 -18.49
CA GLN A 347 1.51 2.30 -18.87
C GLN A 347 2.53 2.09 -17.75
N THR A 348 3.76 2.60 -17.92
CA THR A 348 4.77 2.55 -16.86
C THR A 348 4.34 3.35 -15.63
N TYR A 349 3.79 4.56 -15.84
CA TYR A 349 3.21 5.41 -14.81
C TYR A 349 1.74 5.60 -15.12
N ASN A 350 0.88 5.53 -14.11
CA ASN A 350 -0.56 5.55 -14.32
C ASN A 350 -1.23 6.48 -13.34
N HIS A 351 -2.18 7.25 -13.85
CA HIS A 351 -3.06 8.04 -13.00
C HIS A 351 -3.91 7.05 -12.18
N PRO A 352 -3.89 7.13 -10.84
CA PRO A 352 -4.55 6.15 -9.97
C PRO A 352 -6.04 5.99 -10.28
N LEU A 353 -6.77 7.10 -10.44
CA LEU A 353 -8.21 7.06 -10.78
C LEU A 353 -8.53 6.50 -12.17
N ASN A 354 -7.55 6.45 -13.08
CA ASN A 354 -7.72 5.83 -14.40
C ASN A 354 -7.36 4.34 -14.40
N SER A 355 -6.72 3.86 -13.31
CA SER A 355 -6.14 2.51 -13.20
C SER A 355 -7.06 1.48 -12.55
N TYR A 356 -8.06 1.90 -11.77
CA TYR A 356 -9.01 0.96 -11.15
C TYR A 356 -10.11 0.54 -12.12
N TYR A 357 -10.70 -0.64 -11.95
CA TYR A 357 -11.64 -1.22 -12.91
C TYR A 357 -12.73 -2.05 -12.24
N THR A 358 -13.83 -2.32 -12.94
CA THR A 358 -14.91 -3.18 -12.42
C THR A 358 -14.43 -4.62 -12.41
N HIS A 359 -14.30 -5.22 -11.22
CA HIS A 359 -13.94 -6.63 -11.06
C HIS A 359 -14.46 -7.13 -9.72
N GLN A 360 -15.14 -8.28 -9.71
CA GLN A 360 -15.80 -8.77 -8.50
C GLN A 360 -14.83 -9.49 -7.55
N ASP A 361 -13.87 -10.23 -8.10
CA ASP A 361 -12.97 -11.01 -7.27
C ASP A 361 -11.88 -10.13 -6.65
N THR A 362 -11.39 -10.54 -5.48
CA THR A 362 -10.26 -9.89 -4.81
C THR A 362 -8.98 -9.97 -5.65
N TYR A 363 -8.82 -11.05 -6.43
CA TYR A 363 -7.60 -11.33 -7.20
C TYR A 363 -7.90 -11.36 -8.70
N LEU A 364 -6.89 -11.01 -9.50
CA LEU A 364 -6.93 -11.18 -10.95
C LEU A 364 -6.90 -12.66 -11.29
N ALA A 365 -7.77 -13.07 -12.22
CA ALA A 365 -8.02 -14.47 -12.53
C ALA A 365 -6.73 -15.26 -12.83
N GLY A 366 -6.53 -16.39 -12.15
CA GLY A 366 -5.36 -17.24 -12.34
C GLY A 366 -4.07 -16.70 -11.72
N THR A 367 -4.13 -15.63 -10.92
CA THR A 367 -2.95 -15.02 -10.29
C THR A 367 -3.16 -14.77 -8.80
N SER A 368 -2.06 -14.51 -8.08
CA SER A 368 -2.08 -13.99 -6.72
C SER A 368 -2.22 -12.46 -6.65
N MET A 369 -2.25 -11.76 -7.78
CA MET A 369 -2.27 -10.29 -7.82
C MET A 369 -3.63 -9.77 -7.36
N LYS A 370 -3.66 -8.89 -6.37
CA LYS A 370 -4.90 -8.28 -5.88
C LYS A 370 -5.42 -7.27 -6.91
N ALA A 371 -6.67 -7.39 -7.31
CA ALA A 371 -7.26 -6.51 -8.29
C ALA A 371 -7.42 -5.08 -7.74
N ILE A 372 -7.18 -4.08 -8.58
CA ILE A 372 -7.47 -2.68 -8.25
C ILE A 372 -8.93 -2.41 -8.60
N ASN A 373 -9.84 -3.05 -7.85
CA ASN A 373 -11.27 -3.06 -8.15
C ASN A 373 -12.10 -2.04 -7.35
N SER A 374 -11.45 -1.32 -6.44
CA SER A 374 -12.09 -0.32 -5.59
C SER A 374 -11.25 0.95 -5.54
N ARG A 375 -11.95 2.09 -5.56
CA ARG A 375 -11.35 3.41 -5.35
C ARG A 375 -10.69 3.53 -3.96
N SER A 376 -11.09 2.72 -2.98
CA SER A 376 -10.49 2.76 -1.64
C SER A 376 -9.04 2.26 -1.61
N LEU A 377 -8.64 1.43 -2.60
CA LEU A 377 -7.30 0.82 -2.71
C LEU A 377 -6.24 1.77 -3.30
N ILE A 378 -6.66 2.93 -3.78
CA ILE A 378 -5.81 3.92 -4.44
C ILE A 378 -5.99 5.29 -3.80
N ARG A 379 -5.05 6.20 -4.05
CA ARG A 379 -5.16 7.62 -3.70
C ARG A 379 -4.94 8.46 -4.94
N LYS A 380 -5.77 9.49 -5.13
CA LYS A 380 -5.84 10.26 -6.39
C LYS A 380 -4.52 10.94 -6.79
N ASP A 381 -3.68 11.20 -5.81
CA ASP A 381 -2.43 11.97 -5.83
C ASP A 381 -1.21 11.10 -5.52
N ILE A 382 -1.34 9.77 -5.63
CA ILE A 382 -0.22 8.82 -5.55
C ILE A 382 -0.19 8.01 -6.85
N PRO A 383 0.83 8.17 -7.70
CA PRO A 383 0.91 7.46 -8.98
C PRO A 383 1.04 5.93 -8.78
N VAL A 384 0.44 5.18 -9.70
CA VAL A 384 0.59 3.72 -9.76
C VAL A 384 1.69 3.38 -10.77
N VAL A 385 2.71 2.65 -10.33
CA VAL A 385 3.89 2.31 -11.13
C VAL A 385 3.88 0.83 -11.48
N ARG A 386 3.88 0.52 -12.78
CA ARG A 386 3.96 -0.85 -13.28
C ARG A 386 5.41 -1.35 -13.18
N LEU A 387 5.70 -2.20 -12.21
CA LEU A 387 7.04 -2.74 -11.95
C LEU A 387 7.43 -3.89 -12.87
N ASN A 388 6.46 -4.66 -13.36
CA ASN A 388 6.69 -5.79 -14.25
C ASN A 388 5.41 -6.16 -15.00
N THR A 389 5.53 -7.00 -16.01
CA THR A 389 4.42 -7.64 -16.72
C THR A 389 4.52 -9.15 -16.54
N LEU A 390 3.43 -9.77 -16.08
CA LEU A 390 3.28 -11.22 -16.06
C LEU A 390 2.73 -11.66 -17.42
N SER A 391 3.53 -12.45 -18.13
CA SER A 391 3.17 -13.14 -19.36
C SER A 391 2.28 -14.34 -19.11
#